data_AF-X1BTY9-F1
#
_entry.id   AF-X1BTY9-F1
#
_cell.length_a   1.000
_cell.length_b   1.000
_cell.length_c   1.000
_cell.angle_alpha   90.00
_cell.angle_beta   90.00
_cell.angle_gamma   90.00
#
_symmetry.space_group_name_H-M   'P 1'
#
loop_
_entity.id
_entity.type
_entity.pdbx_description
1 polymer ?
#
loop_
_entity_poly.entity_id
_entity_poly.type
_entity_poly.pdbx_seq_one_letter_code
_entity_poly.pdbx_strand_id
1 'polypeptide(L)'
;MSVIKEYYDPTVDSRLRCEIQNYPAQTFLTTSAYRLDKIDLKLSRADSSKQPGGVLSVELFATTGGKPSGDALANAAKSVRYLSITATWETFGMGKIALTDATTYAIV
;
A
#
# COMPACT_ATOMS: atom_id res chain seq x y z
N MET A 1 12.63 9.05 11.14
CA MET A 1 11.20 8.71 11.08
C MET A 1 10.74 9.07 9.68
N SER A 2 10.82 8.12 8.75
CA SER A 2 10.53 8.39 7.33
C SER A 2 9.04 8.26 7.12
N VAL A 3 8.35 9.40 7.02
CA VAL A 3 6.94 9.47 6.64
C VAL A 3 6.89 9.25 5.14
N ILE A 4 6.33 8.13 4.68
CA ILE A 4 5.98 7.93 3.27
C ILE A 4 4.80 8.87 2.98
N LYS A 5 5.12 10.11 2.64
CA LYS A 5 4.21 10.99 1.90
C LYS A 5 4.30 10.55 0.45
N GLU A 6 3.18 10.24 -0.20
CA GLU A 6 2.75 11.03 -1.34
C GLU A 6 1.34 10.74 -1.85
N TYR A 7 0.90 11.71 -2.65
CA TYR A 7 -0.43 12.10 -3.08
C TYR A 7 -0.68 11.58 -4.49
N TYR A 8 -1.91 11.18 -4.85
CA TYR A 8 -2.39 11.34 -6.23
C TYR A 8 -3.93 11.43 -6.33
N ASP A 9 -4.39 12.50 -6.96
CA ASP A 9 -5.75 12.77 -7.45
C ASP A 9 -5.57 13.40 -8.83
N PRO A 10 -6.23 12.87 -9.89
CA PRO A 10 -6.60 13.76 -10.98
C PRO A 10 -7.98 13.43 -11.56
N THR A 11 -9.06 13.86 -10.91
CA THR A 11 -10.30 14.36 -11.55
C THR A 11 -10.89 13.65 -12.79
N VAL A 12 -10.77 12.33 -12.97
CA VAL A 12 -11.45 11.63 -14.08
C VAL A 12 -11.92 10.23 -13.67
N ASP A 13 -13.21 10.02 -13.92
CA ASP A 13 -13.93 8.76 -13.97
C ASP A 13 -13.10 7.63 -14.62
N SER A 14 -12.80 6.58 -13.84
CA SER A 14 -12.97 5.16 -14.22
C SER A 14 -12.30 4.23 -13.20
N ARG A 15 -13.11 3.43 -12.49
CA ARG A 15 -12.77 2.10 -11.93
C ARG A 15 -11.34 1.93 -11.40
N LEU A 16 -11.01 2.28 -10.14
CA LEU A 16 -9.80 1.78 -9.41
C LEU A 16 -8.61 1.45 -10.34
N ARG A 17 -8.22 2.41 -11.20
CA ARG A 17 -7.21 2.20 -12.24
C ARG A 17 -6.01 3.03 -11.86
N CYS A 18 -5.11 2.39 -11.12
CA CYS A 18 -3.70 2.67 -11.29
C CYS A 18 -3.35 2.22 -12.71
N GLU A 19 -3.47 3.10 -13.70
CA GLU A 19 -2.90 2.89 -15.03
C GLU A 19 -1.38 3.11 -14.95
N ILE A 20 -0.70 2.14 -14.33
CA ILE A 20 0.66 1.77 -14.70
C ILE A 20 0.53 0.33 -15.17
N GLN A 21 0.72 0.11 -16.47
CA GLN A 21 0.62 -1.19 -17.12
C GLN A 21 1.50 -2.23 -16.41
N ASN A 22 0.92 -2.94 -15.44
CA ASN A 22 1.03 -4.37 -15.13
C ASN A 22 0.93 -4.73 -13.63
N TYR A 23 1.07 -3.80 -12.67
CA TYR A 23 0.80 -4.07 -11.24
C TYR A 23 0.50 -2.76 -10.47
N PRO A 24 -0.63 -2.62 -9.75
CA PRO A 24 -0.94 -1.44 -8.95
C PRO A 24 -0.17 -1.47 -7.62
N ALA A 25 1.17 -1.50 -7.68
CA ALA A 25 2.02 -1.57 -6.50
C ALA A 25 2.73 -0.23 -6.27
N GLN A 26 2.70 0.27 -5.04
CA GLN A 26 3.50 1.43 -4.64
C GLN A 26 4.91 0.97 -4.28
N THR A 27 5.92 1.42 -5.01
CA THR A 27 7.32 1.10 -4.69
C THR A 27 7.98 2.16 -3.82
N PHE A 28 8.95 1.75 -3.01
CA PHE A 28 9.83 2.65 -2.27
C PHE A 28 11.25 2.08 -2.16
N LEU A 29 12.25 2.95 -2.13
CA LEU A 29 13.66 2.61 -1.94
C LEU A 29 14.05 2.85 -0.48
N THR A 30 14.65 1.85 0.17
CA THR A 30 15.29 2.04 1.47
C THR A 30 16.65 2.73 1.33
N THR A 31 16.92 3.68 2.21
CA THR A 31 18.20 4.42 2.28
C THR A 31 19.05 4.04 3.49
N SER A 32 18.56 3.07 4.27
CA SER A 32 19.26 2.42 5.38
C SER A 32 18.55 1.11 5.70
N ALA A 33 19.24 0.20 6.40
CA ALA A 33 18.62 -1.00 6.94
C ALA A 33 17.82 -0.68 8.21
N TYR A 34 16.57 -1.16 8.30
CA TYR A 34 15.70 -0.96 9.46
C TYR A 34 14.64 -2.05 9.56
N ARG A 35 13.90 -2.08 10.68
CA ARG A 35 12.74 -2.96 10.85
C ARG A 35 11.44 -2.20 10.60
N LEU A 36 10.66 -2.65 9.62
CA LEU A 36 9.35 -2.12 9.30
C LEU A 36 8.29 -2.73 10.24
N ASP A 37 7.78 -1.91 11.15
CA ASP A 37 6.74 -2.34 12.10
C ASP A 37 5.33 -2.16 11.56
N LYS A 38 5.10 -1.10 10.77
CA LYS A 38 3.78 -0.73 10.25
C LYS A 38 3.86 0.00 8.92
N ILE A 39 2.79 -0.08 8.15
CA ILE A 39 2.53 0.72 6.96
C ILE A 39 1.28 1.57 7.22
N ASP A 40 1.39 2.87 6.96
CA ASP A 40 0.25 3.78 6.96
C ASP A 40 -0.13 4.06 5.49
N LEU A 41 -1.35 3.70 5.10
CA LEU A 41 -1.89 3.93 3.75
C LEU A 41 -3.04 4.92 3.80
N LYS A 42 -3.07 5.87 2.86
CA LYS A 42 -4.19 6.80 2.73
C LYS A 42 -5.20 6.24 1.74
N LEU A 43 -6.33 5.76 2.23
CA LEU A 43 -7.30 5.00 1.45
C LEU A 43 -8.64 5.73 1.37
N SER A 44 -9.22 5.74 0.18
CA SER A 44 -10.63 6.09 -0.06
C SER A 44 -11.24 5.07 -1.02
N ARG A 45 -12.56 4.99 -1.01
CA ARG A 45 -13.30 4.33 -2.09
C ARG A 45 -13.61 5.32 -3.22
N ALA A 46 -13.75 4.80 -4.43
CA ALA A 46 -13.94 5.61 -5.63
C ALA A 46 -15.36 6.21 -5.75
N ASP A 47 -16.38 5.58 -5.17
CA ASP A 47 -17.77 6.01 -5.35
C ASP A 47 -18.56 6.10 -4.03
N SER A 48 -19.72 6.76 -4.09
CA SER A 48 -20.62 6.97 -2.97
C SER A 48 -21.53 5.76 -2.68
N SER A 49 -21.46 4.69 -3.46
CA SER A 49 -22.33 3.52 -3.28
C SER A 49 -22.05 2.91 -1.90
N LYS A 50 -23.07 2.68 -1.07
CA LYS A 50 -22.87 2.03 0.25
C LYS A 50 -22.46 0.57 0.03
N GLN A 51 -21.17 0.31 -0.16
CA GLN A 51 -20.66 -1.04 -0.09
C GLN A 51 -20.60 -1.47 1.38
N PRO A 52 -21.05 -2.70 1.69
CA PRO A 52 -20.83 -3.29 3.00
C PRO A 52 -19.32 -3.35 3.28
N GLY A 53 -18.95 -3.24 4.56
CA GLY A 53 -17.57 -3.37 5.00
C GLY A 53 -16.89 -4.63 4.49
N GLY A 54 -15.57 -4.58 4.37
CA GLY A 54 -14.75 -5.66 3.83
C GLY A 54 -13.45 -5.83 4.60
N VAL A 55 -12.57 -6.67 4.07
CA VAL A 55 -11.19 -6.81 4.57
C VAL A 55 -10.28 -6.05 3.62
N LEU A 56 -9.54 -5.09 4.17
CA LEU A 56 -8.40 -4.49 3.50
C LEU A 56 -7.18 -5.37 3.79
N SER A 57 -6.45 -5.74 2.76
CA SER A 57 -5.17 -6.44 2.87
C SER A 57 -4.07 -5.57 2.32
N VAL A 58 -2.90 -5.64 2.93
CA VAL A 58 -1.67 -5.08 2.41
C VAL A 58 -0.61 -6.16 2.38
N GLU A 59 0.17 -6.19 1.32
CA GLU A 59 1.28 -7.12 1.17
C GLU A 59 2.55 -6.36 0.79
N LEU A 60 3.68 -6.76 1.38
CA LEU A 60 4.99 -6.21 1.10
C LEU A 60 5.81 -7.23 0.32
N PHE A 61 6.39 -6.81 -0.80
CA PHE A 61 7.23 -7.64 -1.64
C PHE A 61 8.62 -7.01 -1.83
N ALA A 62 9.61 -7.86 -2.08
CA ALA A 62 10.82 -7.42 -2.76
C ALA A 62 10.48 -7.05 -4.22
N THR A 63 11.39 -6.34 -4.88
CA THR A 63 11.19 -5.99 -6.29
C THR A 63 12.29 -6.47 -7.21
N THR A 64 11.93 -6.69 -8.47
CA THR A 64 12.87 -6.92 -9.57
C THR A 64 12.44 -6.06 -10.75
N GLY A 65 13.29 -5.15 -11.20
CA GLY A 65 12.93 -4.17 -12.24
C GLY A 65 11.76 -3.26 -11.83
N GLY A 66 11.63 -2.94 -10.54
CA GLY A 66 10.57 -2.09 -10.00
C GLY A 66 9.20 -2.77 -9.87
N LYS A 67 9.13 -4.11 -10.00
CA LYS A 67 7.88 -4.88 -9.87
C LYS A 67 7.96 -5.85 -8.70
N PRO A 68 6.85 -6.12 -7.97
CA PRO A 68 6.81 -7.18 -6.98
C PRO A 68 7.37 -8.49 -7.53
N SER A 69 8.19 -9.19 -6.75
CA SER A 69 8.73 -10.48 -7.13
C SER A 69 8.84 -11.43 -5.94
N GLY A 70 8.66 -12.72 -6.22
CA GLY A 70 8.67 -13.78 -5.20
C GLY A 70 7.45 -13.76 -4.29
N ASP A 71 7.61 -14.34 -3.10
CA ASP A 71 6.59 -14.39 -2.06
C ASP A 71 6.52 -13.07 -1.27
N ALA A 72 5.37 -12.81 -0.66
CA ALA A 72 5.19 -11.68 0.23
C ALA A 72 6.15 -11.80 1.43
N LEU A 73 6.95 -10.76 1.67
CA LEU A 73 7.84 -10.63 2.82
C LEU A 73 7.05 -10.45 4.12
N ALA A 74 5.90 -9.77 4.02
CA ALA A 74 4.89 -9.71 5.05
C ALA A 74 3.55 -9.32 4.48
N ASN A 75 2.50 -9.65 5.22
CA ASN A 75 1.15 -9.24 4.94
C ASN A 75 0.45 -8.80 6.22
N ALA A 76 -0.59 -8.00 6.05
CA ALA A 76 -1.47 -7.61 7.12
C ALA A 76 -2.88 -7.40 6.58
N ALA A 77 -3.87 -7.68 7.40
CA ALA A 77 -5.26 -7.52 7.04
C ALA A 77 -6.02 -6.78 8.15
N LYS A 78 -6.99 -5.96 7.74
CA LYS A 78 -7.84 -5.20 8.64
C LYS A 78 -9.28 -5.24 8.15
N SER A 79 -10.19 -5.66 9.02
CA SER A 79 -11.62 -5.53 8.76
C SER A 79 -12.05 -4.07 8.93
N VAL A 80 -12.73 -3.54 7.92
CA VAL A 80 -13.31 -2.19 7.96
C VAL A 80 -14.82 -2.30 7.80
N ARG A 81 -15.58 -1.61 8.65
CA ARG A 81 -17.05 -1.56 8.54
C ARG A 81 -17.50 -0.77 7.30
N TYR A 82 -16.71 0.21 6.91
CA TYR A 82 -16.95 1.11 5.79
C TYR A 82 -15.63 1.83 5.46
N LEU A 83 -15.32 2.01 4.17
CA LEU A 83 -14.24 2.88 3.71
C LEU A 83 -14.84 4.21 3.23
N SER A 84 -14.26 5.34 3.65
CA SER A 84 -14.77 6.66 3.30
C SER A 84 -14.50 7.04 1.84
N ILE A 85 -15.37 7.86 1.24
CA ILE A 85 -15.08 8.52 -0.04
C ILE A 85 -13.96 9.57 0.12
N THR A 86 -13.80 10.09 1.34
CA THR A 86 -12.69 10.96 1.70
C THR A 86 -11.53 10.12 2.17
N ALA A 87 -10.34 10.34 1.61
CA ALA A 87 -9.17 9.53 1.91
C ALA A 87 -8.74 9.67 3.38
N THR A 88 -8.75 8.55 4.10
CA THR A 88 -8.35 8.43 5.51
C THR A 88 -7.10 7.58 5.66
N TRP A 89 -6.30 7.85 6.69
CA TRP A 89 -5.14 7.03 7.00
C TRP A 89 -5.56 5.73 7.68
N GLU A 90 -5.08 4.62 7.15
CA GLU A 90 -5.24 3.28 7.68
C GLU A 90 -3.88 2.69 8.01
N THR A 91 -3.72 2.22 9.25
CA THR A 91 -2.48 1.59 9.72
C THR A 91 -2.57 0.08 9.67
N PHE A 92 -1.54 -0.56 9.11
CA PHE A 92 -1.37 -2.00 9.04
C PHE A 92 -0.09 -2.41 9.77
N GLY A 93 -0.20 -3.32 10.75
CA GLY A 93 0.95 -3.84 11.48
C GLY A 93 1.64 -4.96 10.70
N MET A 94 2.91 -4.78 10.35
CA MET A 94 3.69 -5.67 9.49
C MET A 94 4.61 -6.63 10.26
N GLY A 95 4.63 -6.60 11.59
CA GLY A 95 5.35 -7.59 12.40
C GLY A 95 6.87 -7.42 12.47
N LYS A 96 7.40 -6.20 12.24
CA LYS A 96 8.83 -5.86 12.36
C LYS A 96 9.76 -6.57 11.37
N ILE A 97 9.40 -6.58 10.09
CA ILE A 97 10.22 -7.17 9.02
C ILE A 97 11.51 -6.39 8.82
N ALA A 98 12.63 -7.10 8.72
CA ALA A 98 13.92 -6.49 8.40
C ALA A 98 13.96 -6.09 6.91
N LEU A 99 14.18 -4.80 6.65
CA LEU A 99 14.46 -4.27 5.32
C LEU A 99 15.95 -3.95 5.22
N THR A 100 16.54 -4.30 4.08
CA THR A 100 17.95 -4.07 3.77
C THR A 100 18.13 -2.68 3.18
N ASP A 101 19.35 -2.13 3.28
CA ASP A 101 19.70 -0.86 2.66
C ASP A 101 19.71 -0.96 1.12
N ALA A 102 19.54 0.17 0.44
CA ALA A 102 19.58 0.32 -1.01
C ALA A 102 18.71 -0.71 -1.77
N THR A 103 17.57 -1.09 -1.19
CA THR A 103 16.68 -2.12 -1.73
C THR A 103 15.30 -1.54 -2.01
N THR A 104 14.77 -1.80 -3.20
CA THR A 104 13.42 -1.38 -3.58
C THR A 104 12.41 -2.44 -3.18
N TYR A 105 11.36 -2.01 -2.48
CA TYR A 105 10.22 -2.83 -2.07
C TYR A 105 8.94 -2.32 -2.71
N ALA A 106 7.93 -3.17 -2.76
CA ALA A 106 6.61 -2.87 -3.29
C ALA A 106 5.52 -3.18 -2.27
N ILE A 107 4.54 -2.28 -2.16
CA ILE A 107 3.34 -2.43 -1.35
C ILE A 107 2.17 -2.64 -2.32
N VAL A 108 1.42 -3.72 -2.11
CA VAL A 108 0.21 -4.07 -2.87
C VAL A 108 -1.00 -4.02 -1.95
#